data_AF-A0AAX6HHS0-F1
#
_entry.id   AF-A0AAX6HHS0-F1
#
_cell.length_a   1.000
_cell.length_b   1.000
_cell.length_c   1.000
_cell.angle_alpha   90.00
_cell.angle_beta   90.00
_cell.angle_gamma   90.00
#
_symmetry.space_group_name_H-M   'P 1'
#
loop_
_entity.id
_entity.type
_entity.pdbx_description
1 polymer ?
#
loop_
_entity_poly.entity_id
_entity_poly.type
_entity_poly.pdbx_seq_one_letter_code
_entity_poly.pdbx_strand_id
1 'polypeptide(L)'
;MSSSVGFPSLDALIDATDAHAHGVKVVMATDLLALAVLKPPGELGADIVVGSAQRFGVPMGYGGPHAAFLATSQEYKRMMPGRIIGVSMDSTGKPALRMAMQTREQHIRRDKATSNICTAQALLANMAAMYAVYHGPEGLKAIADRVHGLAGTFALGLKKLGTVTVQELPFFDTVKVNCDDAQAIADAAYKNEMNLRILDSNTVTVSFDETTTLEDVDKLFNVFACGKPVTFSAESLAPEVHSAIPSGLVRESPYLTHQIFNSYHTEHELLRYLHRLQAKDLSLCHSMIPLGSCTMKLNATVEMMPVTWPSFSDIHPFAPLEQTQGYQEMFNNLGELLCTITGFDSMSLQPNAGAAGEYAGLMVIRAYHIARGDSHRNVCIIPVSAHGTNPASAAMCGMKIVPVGTDAKGNINIEELRKAAEAHKDNLSALMVTYPSTHGVYEEGIDEICKIIHDNGGQVYMDGANMNAQVGLTSPGSIGADVCHLNLHKTFCIPHGGGGPGMGPIGVKKHLAPFLPSHPVVATGGIPAPEEAQPLGTISAAPWGSALILPISYSYIAMMGSKGLTCFKDSHPECKLYGETVRESLSYSFPRC
;
A
#
# COMPACT_ATOMS: atom_id res chain seq x y z
N MET A 1 -29.85 31.88 5.45
CA MET A 1 -30.76 30.82 5.95
C MET A 1 -29.97 29.53 5.97
N SER A 2 -29.46 29.18 7.15
CA SER A 2 -28.65 27.99 7.40
C SER A 2 -29.56 26.77 7.43
N SER A 3 -29.65 26.02 6.34
CA SER A 3 -30.16 24.67 6.39
C SER A 3 -29.07 23.78 6.99
N SER A 4 -29.17 23.53 8.29
CA SER A 4 -28.51 22.41 8.94
C SER A 4 -29.02 21.12 8.28
N VAL A 5 -28.28 20.62 7.30
CA VAL A 5 -28.48 19.26 6.78
C VAL A 5 -28.03 18.34 7.91
N GLY A 6 -28.98 17.95 8.77
CA GLY A 6 -28.75 16.91 9.74
C GLY A 6 -28.35 15.65 8.99
N PHE A 7 -27.19 15.10 9.32
CA PHE A 7 -26.84 13.76 8.86
C PHE A 7 -27.96 12.80 9.30
N PRO A 8 -28.42 11.89 8.42
CA PRO A 8 -29.40 10.88 8.81
C PRO A 8 -28.89 10.07 10.01
N SER A 9 -29.81 9.53 10.82
CA SER A 9 -29.43 8.51 11.80
C SER A 9 -28.76 7.33 11.10
N LEU A 10 -27.85 6.62 11.79
CA LEU A 10 -27.14 5.46 11.24
C LEU A 10 -28.13 4.45 10.62
N ASP A 11 -29.29 4.26 11.24
CA ASP A 11 -30.36 3.36 10.76
C ASP A 11 -30.88 3.71 9.35
N ALA A 12 -30.89 5.00 8.98
CA ALA A 12 -31.31 5.46 7.65
C ALA A 12 -30.18 5.38 6.59
N LEU A 13 -28.92 5.20 7.01
CA LEU A 13 -27.73 5.07 6.16
C LEU A 13 -27.29 3.62 5.94
N ILE A 14 -27.77 2.70 6.79
CA ILE A 14 -27.41 1.28 6.77
C ILE A 14 -28.16 0.50 5.68
N ASP A 15 -29.34 0.96 5.27
CA ASP A 15 -30.12 0.32 4.20
C ASP A 15 -29.76 0.92 2.83
N ALA A 16 -29.07 0.15 1.99
CA ALA A 16 -28.71 0.53 0.62
C ALA A 16 -29.91 0.78 -0.31
N THR A 17 -31.14 0.46 0.14
CA THR A 17 -32.39 0.56 -0.64
C THR A 17 -32.61 1.94 -1.28
N ASP A 18 -32.38 3.04 -0.55
CA ASP A 18 -32.60 4.38 -1.10
C ASP A 18 -31.58 4.73 -2.20
N ALA A 19 -30.31 4.39 -1.99
CA ALA A 19 -29.27 4.55 -3.00
C ALA A 19 -29.58 3.71 -4.25
N HIS A 20 -30.00 2.46 -4.06
CA HIS A 20 -30.38 1.56 -5.15
C HIS A 20 -31.61 2.05 -5.92
N ALA A 21 -32.60 2.65 -5.25
CA ALA A 21 -33.77 3.25 -5.88
C ALA A 21 -33.40 4.39 -6.85
N HIS A 22 -32.24 5.02 -6.64
CA HIS A 22 -31.68 6.06 -7.49
C HIS A 22 -30.57 5.56 -8.44
N GLY A 23 -30.35 4.24 -8.53
CA GLY A 23 -29.31 3.63 -9.38
C GLY A 23 -27.87 3.89 -8.90
N VAL A 24 -27.68 4.31 -7.65
CA VAL A 24 -26.38 4.57 -7.02
C VAL A 24 -25.87 3.28 -6.37
N LYS A 25 -24.57 3.02 -6.51
CA LYS A 25 -23.90 1.86 -5.90
C LYS A 25 -23.32 2.21 -4.53
N VAL A 26 -23.43 1.28 -3.58
CA VAL A 26 -22.99 1.46 -2.20
C VAL A 26 -21.69 0.69 -1.96
N VAL A 27 -20.65 1.41 -1.54
CA VAL A 27 -19.37 0.85 -1.11
C VAL A 27 -19.23 1.02 0.38
N MET A 28 -19.05 -0.08 1.13
CA MET A 28 -18.86 -0.03 2.58
C MET A 28 -17.40 -0.36 2.95
N ALA A 29 -16.71 0.59 3.58
CA ALA A 29 -15.45 0.33 4.25
C ALA A 29 -15.71 -0.25 5.65
N THR A 30 -15.07 -1.36 5.99
CA THR A 30 -15.37 -2.11 7.22
C THR A 30 -14.14 -2.82 7.79
N ASP A 31 -14.32 -3.50 8.92
CA ASP A 31 -13.28 -4.14 9.73
C ASP A 31 -13.61 -5.63 9.93
N LEU A 32 -12.67 -6.52 9.58
CA LEU A 32 -12.92 -7.97 9.62
C LEU A 32 -13.18 -8.51 11.03
N LEU A 33 -12.57 -7.92 12.07
CA LEU A 33 -12.80 -8.35 13.45
C LEU A 33 -14.18 -7.90 13.93
N ALA A 34 -14.57 -6.66 13.61
CA ALA A 34 -15.92 -6.17 13.91
C ALA A 34 -16.98 -7.06 13.23
N LEU A 35 -16.75 -7.48 11.99
CA LEU A 35 -17.63 -8.39 11.25
C LEU A 35 -17.70 -9.81 11.83
N ALA A 36 -16.88 -10.18 12.81
CA ALA A 36 -17.04 -11.45 13.53
C ALA A 36 -18.33 -11.47 14.37
N VAL A 37 -18.82 -10.29 14.79
CA VAL A 37 -20.00 -10.12 15.66
C VAL A 37 -21.07 -9.19 15.08
N LEU A 38 -20.72 -8.33 14.11
CA LEU A 38 -21.65 -7.43 13.42
C LEU A 38 -22.22 -8.05 12.14
N LYS A 39 -23.49 -7.73 11.85
CA LYS A 39 -24.15 -8.03 10.59
C LYS A 39 -23.30 -7.52 9.41
N PRO A 40 -22.86 -8.39 8.49
CA PRO A 40 -21.93 -8.00 7.45
C PRO A 40 -22.59 -7.12 6.37
N PRO A 41 -21.82 -6.24 5.69
CA PRO A 41 -22.33 -5.34 4.66
C PRO A 41 -23.13 -6.00 3.53
N GLY A 42 -22.85 -7.25 3.19
CA GLY A 42 -23.61 -8.00 2.18
C GLY A 42 -25.07 -8.24 2.58
N GLU A 43 -25.37 -8.37 3.87
CA GLU A 43 -26.73 -8.46 4.40
C GLU A 43 -27.40 -7.07 4.54
N LEU A 44 -26.61 -6.00 4.43
CA LEU A 44 -27.06 -4.60 4.44
C LEU A 44 -27.23 -4.02 3.02
N GLY A 45 -27.03 -4.84 1.99
CA GLY A 45 -27.19 -4.45 0.59
C GLY A 45 -25.99 -3.73 -0.04
N ALA A 46 -24.80 -3.79 0.55
CA ALA A 46 -23.60 -3.22 -0.06
C ALA A 46 -23.23 -3.91 -1.40
N ASP A 47 -22.89 -3.13 -2.43
CA ASP A 47 -22.43 -3.64 -3.73
C ASP A 47 -20.95 -4.03 -3.70
N ILE A 48 -20.13 -3.27 -2.97
CA ILE A 48 -18.69 -3.48 -2.79
C ILE A 48 -18.35 -3.29 -1.31
N VAL A 49 -17.47 -4.15 -0.80
CA VAL A 49 -16.96 -4.07 0.57
C VAL A 49 -15.45 -3.99 0.53
N VAL A 50 -14.87 -3.04 1.26
CA VAL A 50 -13.43 -2.82 1.32
C VAL A 50 -12.94 -2.67 2.76
N GLY A 51 -11.66 -2.86 3.01
CA GLY A 51 -11.04 -2.58 4.31
C GLY A 51 -9.64 -3.15 4.41
N SER A 52 -9.07 -3.12 5.61
CA SER A 52 -7.76 -3.69 5.91
C SER A 52 -7.91 -5.03 6.63
N ALA A 53 -7.08 -6.00 6.26
CA ALA A 53 -6.94 -7.26 7.00
C ALA A 53 -5.81 -7.22 8.04
N GLN A 54 -5.25 -6.03 8.33
CA GLN A 54 -4.09 -5.86 9.22
C GLN A 54 -4.26 -6.54 10.58
N ARG A 55 -5.37 -6.25 11.27
CA ARG A 55 -5.59 -6.76 12.62
C ARG A 55 -5.82 -8.27 12.72
N PHE A 56 -5.81 -8.98 11.58
CA PHE A 56 -5.71 -10.43 11.55
C PHE A 56 -4.23 -10.84 11.55
N GLY A 57 -3.54 -10.59 12.67
CA GLY A 57 -2.20 -11.11 12.92
C GLY A 57 -1.06 -10.49 12.09
N VAL A 58 -1.21 -9.25 11.60
CA VAL A 58 -0.13 -8.53 10.90
C VAL A 58 0.29 -7.29 11.73
N PRO A 59 1.58 -7.00 11.93
CA PRO A 59 2.02 -5.85 12.74
C PRO A 59 1.54 -4.49 12.22
N MET A 60 1.49 -3.46 13.08
CA MET A 60 1.14 -2.08 12.68
C MET A 60 2.09 -1.53 11.61
N GLY A 61 3.39 -1.81 11.77
CA GLY A 61 4.43 -1.56 10.77
C GLY A 61 4.56 -0.11 10.33
N TYR A 62 4.18 0.85 11.19
CA TYR A 62 4.12 2.28 10.91
C TYR A 62 3.42 2.60 9.58
N GLY A 63 2.38 1.82 9.24
CA GLY A 63 1.54 2.01 8.04
C GLY A 63 1.44 0.80 7.13
N GLY A 64 2.35 -0.16 7.24
CA GLY A 64 2.27 -1.38 6.46
C GLY A 64 3.60 -2.13 6.35
N PRO A 65 3.61 -3.26 5.63
CA PRO A 65 2.60 -3.63 4.63
C PRO A 65 1.39 -4.36 5.22
N HIS A 66 0.20 -4.10 4.68
CA HIS A 66 -1.04 -4.81 5.03
C HIS A 66 -1.82 -5.16 3.77
N ALA A 67 -2.46 -6.34 3.75
CA ALA A 67 -3.40 -6.67 2.70
C ALA A 67 -4.73 -5.95 2.93
N ALA A 68 -5.14 -5.14 1.97
CA ALA A 68 -6.53 -4.69 1.89
C ALA A 68 -7.40 -5.83 1.32
N PHE A 69 -8.64 -5.92 1.78
CA PHE A 69 -9.66 -6.78 1.16
C PHE A 69 -10.60 -5.96 0.29
N LEU A 70 -11.08 -6.58 -0.78
CA LEU A 70 -12.15 -6.05 -1.63
C LEU A 70 -13.04 -7.22 -2.04
N ALA A 71 -14.32 -7.14 -1.71
CA ALA A 71 -15.35 -8.11 -2.06
C ALA A 71 -16.49 -7.42 -2.80
N THR A 72 -17.15 -8.14 -3.70
CA THR A 72 -18.29 -7.62 -4.47
C THR A 72 -19.18 -8.77 -4.93
N SER A 73 -20.36 -8.44 -5.46
CA SER A 73 -21.29 -9.43 -6.02
C SER A 73 -20.73 -10.12 -7.28
N GLN A 74 -21.32 -11.25 -7.66
CA GLN A 74 -20.93 -12.00 -8.87
C GLN A 74 -21.12 -11.19 -10.16
N GLU A 75 -22.01 -10.20 -10.17
CA GLU A 75 -22.26 -9.29 -11.29
C GLU A 75 -20.99 -8.53 -11.68
N TYR A 76 -20.23 -8.08 -10.67
CA TYR A 76 -19.06 -7.20 -10.86
C TYR A 76 -17.73 -7.93 -10.97
N LYS A 77 -17.72 -9.27 -10.99
CA LYS A 77 -16.49 -10.08 -11.06
C LYS A 77 -15.58 -9.76 -12.25
N ARG A 78 -16.15 -9.28 -13.37
CA ARG A 78 -15.38 -8.87 -14.56
C ARG A 78 -14.73 -7.50 -14.43
N MET A 79 -15.14 -6.69 -13.45
CA MET A 79 -14.60 -5.37 -13.16
C MET A 79 -13.65 -5.36 -11.96
N MET A 80 -13.50 -6.50 -11.27
CA MET A 80 -12.61 -6.62 -10.11
C MET A 80 -11.17 -6.18 -10.44
N PRO A 81 -10.55 -5.32 -9.60
CA PRO A 81 -9.13 -5.01 -9.71
C PRO A 81 -8.27 -6.17 -9.19
N GLY A 82 -7.07 -6.31 -9.74
CA GLY A 82 -6.06 -7.26 -9.26
C GLY A 82 -6.37 -8.74 -9.49
N ARG A 83 -5.56 -9.58 -8.83
CA ARG A 83 -5.55 -11.03 -8.97
C ARG A 83 -6.73 -11.68 -8.25
N ILE A 84 -7.26 -12.75 -8.85
CA ILE A 84 -8.27 -13.63 -8.23
C ILE A 84 -7.79 -15.07 -8.42
N ILE A 85 -7.78 -15.87 -7.36
CA ILE A 85 -7.51 -17.30 -7.44
C ILE A 85 -8.80 -18.05 -7.71
N GLY A 86 -8.79 -18.95 -8.69
CA GLY A 86 -9.91 -19.80 -9.06
C GLY A 86 -9.54 -21.28 -9.03
N VAL A 87 -10.52 -22.10 -8.71
CA VAL A 87 -10.42 -23.57 -8.84
C VAL A 87 -10.58 -23.95 -10.30
N SER A 88 -9.70 -24.85 -10.76
CA SER A 88 -9.70 -25.46 -12.09
C SER A 88 -9.34 -26.94 -11.97
N MET A 89 -9.02 -27.60 -13.08
CA MET A 89 -8.60 -29.00 -13.11
C MET A 89 -7.25 -29.14 -13.83
N ASP A 90 -6.40 -30.04 -13.33
CA ASP A 90 -5.16 -30.40 -14.01
C ASP A 90 -5.39 -31.39 -15.18
N SER A 91 -4.32 -31.79 -15.87
CA SER A 91 -4.38 -32.72 -17.00
C SER A 91 -4.85 -34.13 -16.63
N THR A 92 -4.92 -34.45 -15.33
CA THR A 92 -5.42 -35.73 -14.80
C THR A 92 -6.85 -35.62 -14.24
N GLY A 93 -7.47 -34.44 -14.34
CA GLY A 93 -8.82 -34.18 -13.83
C GLY A 93 -8.89 -33.85 -12.33
N LYS A 94 -7.75 -33.65 -11.66
CA LYS A 94 -7.74 -33.30 -10.23
C LYS A 94 -7.93 -31.79 -10.02
N PRO A 95 -8.62 -31.36 -8.95
CA PRO A 95 -8.73 -29.94 -8.63
C PRO A 95 -7.36 -29.28 -8.43
N ALA A 96 -7.18 -28.13 -9.08
CA ALA A 96 -5.96 -27.31 -9.01
C ALA A 96 -6.32 -25.82 -8.92
N LEU A 97 -5.41 -25.00 -8.37
CA LEU A 97 -5.61 -23.55 -8.23
C LEU A 97 -4.82 -22.81 -9.32
N ARG A 98 -5.40 -21.73 -9.86
CA ARG A 98 -4.71 -20.80 -10.76
C ARG A 98 -5.23 -19.37 -10.63
N MET A 99 -4.48 -18.40 -11.13
CA MET A 99 -5.00 -17.05 -11.36
C MET A 99 -6.10 -17.08 -12.43
N ALA A 100 -7.28 -16.56 -12.11
CA ALA A 100 -8.48 -16.59 -12.95
C ALA A 100 -8.82 -15.21 -13.53
N MET A 101 -9.45 -15.21 -14.71
CA MET A 101 -9.89 -13.99 -15.40
C MET A 101 -8.76 -12.94 -15.59
N GLN A 102 -7.56 -13.39 -15.93
CA GLN A 102 -6.37 -12.55 -16.04
C GLN A 102 -6.48 -11.47 -17.13
N THR A 103 -7.41 -11.61 -18.08
CA THR A 103 -7.64 -10.59 -19.11
C THR A 103 -8.04 -9.24 -18.52
N ARG A 104 -8.52 -9.16 -17.27
CA ARG A 104 -8.78 -7.90 -16.56
C ARG A 104 -7.53 -7.11 -16.22
N GLU A 105 -6.39 -7.79 -16.09
CA GLU A 105 -5.16 -7.24 -15.51
C GLU A 105 -4.31 -6.50 -16.55
N GLN A 106 -3.47 -5.59 -16.04
CA GLN A 106 -2.64 -4.67 -16.83
C GLN A 106 -1.74 -5.36 -17.87
N HIS A 107 -1.24 -6.56 -17.58
CA HIS A 107 -0.30 -7.27 -18.46
C HIS A 107 -0.95 -7.79 -19.75
N ILE A 108 -2.29 -7.90 -19.79
CA ILE A 108 -3.05 -8.26 -20.99
C ILE A 108 -3.78 -7.03 -21.55
N ARG A 109 -4.49 -6.28 -20.70
CA ARG A 109 -5.43 -5.25 -21.14
C ARG A 109 -4.88 -3.82 -21.15
N ARG A 110 -3.68 -3.58 -20.62
CA ARG A 110 -2.99 -2.28 -20.66
C ARG A 110 -3.91 -1.13 -20.19
N ASP A 111 -4.13 -0.10 -21.00
CA ASP A 111 -5.02 1.05 -20.74
C ASP A 111 -6.48 0.67 -20.46
N LYS A 112 -6.92 -0.52 -20.91
CA LYS A 112 -8.29 -1.03 -20.71
C LYS A 112 -8.41 -2.00 -19.53
N ALA A 113 -7.35 -2.13 -18.72
CA ALA A 113 -7.37 -2.94 -17.52
C ALA A 113 -8.30 -2.35 -16.46
N THR A 114 -8.74 -3.18 -15.52
CA THR A 114 -9.63 -2.72 -14.43
C THR A 114 -8.90 -1.88 -13.38
N SER A 115 -7.57 -1.95 -13.35
CA SER A 115 -6.67 -1.19 -12.48
C SER A 115 -5.23 -1.30 -13.00
N ASN A 116 -4.37 -0.37 -12.58
CA ASN A 116 -2.93 -0.46 -12.81
C ASN A 116 -2.21 -1.41 -11.85
N ILE A 117 -2.88 -1.99 -10.85
CA ILE A 117 -2.23 -2.82 -9.84
C ILE A 117 -1.50 -4.03 -10.46
N CYS A 118 -0.27 -4.25 -10.00
CA CYS A 118 0.57 -5.40 -10.39
C CYS A 118 1.09 -6.12 -9.14
N THR A 119 2.14 -5.62 -8.48
CA THR A 119 2.50 -6.07 -7.13
C THR A 119 1.38 -5.64 -6.17
N ALA A 120 0.92 -6.55 -5.33
CA ALA A 120 -0.13 -6.31 -4.33
C ALA A 120 0.46 -6.59 -2.93
N GLN A 121 -0.24 -7.37 -2.09
CA GLN A 121 0.13 -7.65 -0.70
C GLN A 121 -0.05 -9.15 -0.38
N ALA A 122 0.43 -10.02 -1.27
CA ALA A 122 0.15 -11.46 -1.23
C ALA A 122 0.63 -12.16 0.05
N LEU A 123 1.86 -11.89 0.50
CA LEU A 123 2.38 -12.45 1.75
C LEU A 123 1.50 -12.09 2.95
N LEU A 124 1.03 -10.85 3.02
CA LEU A 124 0.24 -10.36 4.15
C LEU A 124 -1.21 -10.86 4.09
N ALA A 125 -1.74 -11.07 2.88
CA ALA A 125 -3.02 -11.75 2.70
C ALA A 125 -2.93 -13.21 3.18
N ASN A 126 -1.81 -13.90 2.91
CA ASN A 126 -1.56 -15.24 3.42
C ASN A 126 -1.42 -15.24 4.95
N MET A 127 -0.73 -14.26 5.55
CA MET A 127 -0.65 -14.13 7.02
C MET A 127 -2.04 -13.96 7.65
N ALA A 128 -2.86 -13.03 7.13
CA ALA A 128 -4.22 -12.83 7.61
C ALA A 128 -5.12 -14.06 7.41
N ALA A 129 -4.95 -14.79 6.31
CA ALA A 129 -5.65 -16.06 6.10
C ALA A 129 -5.22 -17.13 7.11
N MET A 130 -3.93 -17.21 7.44
CA MET A 130 -3.42 -18.17 8.43
C MET A 130 -3.85 -17.83 9.85
N TYR A 131 -3.96 -16.54 10.18
CA TYR A 131 -4.58 -16.09 11.42
C TYR A 131 -6.04 -16.58 11.52
N ALA A 132 -6.84 -16.40 10.47
CA ALA A 132 -8.21 -16.92 10.43
C ALA A 132 -8.29 -18.46 10.46
N VAL A 133 -7.33 -19.17 9.84
CA VAL A 133 -7.24 -20.64 9.90
C VAL A 133 -6.93 -21.13 11.31
N TYR A 134 -6.04 -20.44 12.02
CA TYR A 134 -5.60 -20.80 13.35
C TYR A 134 -6.68 -20.58 14.40
N HIS A 135 -7.35 -19.42 14.36
CA HIS A 135 -8.38 -19.06 15.33
C HIS A 135 -9.75 -19.67 15.01
N GLY A 136 -10.05 -19.91 13.72
CA GLY A 136 -11.39 -20.33 13.30
C GLY A 136 -12.48 -19.30 13.62
N PRO A 137 -13.75 -19.59 13.31
CA PRO A 137 -14.86 -18.67 13.60
C PRO A 137 -15.04 -18.41 15.10
N GLU A 138 -14.86 -19.43 15.95
CA GLU A 138 -15.05 -19.30 17.41
C GLU A 138 -13.96 -18.44 18.06
N GLY A 139 -12.69 -18.66 17.70
CA GLY A 139 -11.58 -17.86 18.23
C GLY A 139 -11.65 -16.40 17.79
N LEU A 140 -11.98 -16.14 16.53
CA LEU A 140 -12.19 -14.77 16.03
C LEU A 140 -13.35 -14.08 16.73
N LYS A 141 -14.46 -14.79 16.96
CA LYS A 141 -15.59 -14.27 17.74
C LYS A 141 -15.16 -13.94 19.18
N ALA A 142 -14.41 -14.83 19.84
CA ALA A 142 -13.95 -14.62 21.21
C ALA A 142 -13.03 -13.38 21.32
N ILE A 143 -12.15 -13.17 20.34
CA ILE A 143 -11.30 -11.98 20.27
C ILE A 143 -12.17 -10.72 20.07
N ALA A 144 -13.13 -10.75 19.14
CA ALA A 144 -14.03 -9.63 18.90
C ALA A 144 -14.91 -9.29 20.13
N ASP A 145 -15.47 -10.30 20.80
CA ASP A 145 -16.25 -10.14 22.03
C ASP A 145 -15.40 -9.53 23.15
N ARG A 146 -14.15 -9.98 23.32
CA ARG A 146 -13.22 -9.44 24.31
C ARG A 146 -12.90 -7.97 24.03
N VAL A 147 -12.56 -7.62 22.79
CA VAL A 147 -12.27 -6.25 22.39
C VAL A 147 -13.49 -5.34 22.60
N HIS A 148 -14.68 -5.78 22.18
CA HIS A 148 -15.91 -5.05 22.42
C HIS A 148 -16.23 -4.89 23.92
N GLY A 149 -16.01 -5.94 24.71
CA GLY A 149 -16.21 -5.93 26.15
C GLY A 149 -15.29 -4.93 26.87
N LEU A 150 -14.02 -4.81 26.46
CA LEU A 150 -13.09 -3.81 26.99
C LEU A 150 -13.56 -2.39 26.67
N ALA A 151 -13.97 -2.13 25.42
CA ALA A 151 -14.53 -0.85 25.02
C ALA A 151 -15.81 -0.50 25.80
N GLY A 152 -16.69 -1.49 26.02
CA GLY A 152 -17.89 -1.34 26.84
C GLY A 152 -17.58 -1.08 28.32
N THR A 153 -16.57 -1.76 28.87
CA THR A 153 -16.10 -1.56 30.26
C THR A 153 -15.58 -0.15 30.44
N PHE A 154 -14.77 0.33 29.50
CA PHE A 154 -14.29 1.71 29.47
C PHE A 154 -15.46 2.71 29.42
N ALA A 155 -16.40 2.53 28.48
CA ALA A 155 -17.56 3.41 28.35
C ALA A 155 -18.42 3.46 29.63
N LEU A 156 -18.67 2.31 30.26
CA LEU A 156 -19.43 2.22 31.51
C LEU A 156 -18.69 2.93 32.66
N GLY A 157 -17.38 2.72 32.79
CA GLY A 157 -16.58 3.38 33.83
C GLY A 157 -16.56 4.89 33.66
N LEU A 158 -16.41 5.40 32.43
CA LEU A 158 -16.51 6.83 32.17
C LEU A 158 -17.87 7.42 32.52
N LYS A 159 -18.97 6.71 32.22
CA LYS A 159 -20.32 7.11 32.66
C LYS A 159 -20.43 7.17 34.19
N LYS A 160 -19.83 6.21 34.92
CA LYS A 160 -19.80 6.20 36.38
C LYS A 160 -18.95 7.34 36.96
N LEU A 161 -17.84 7.72 36.34
CA LEU A 161 -17.02 8.88 36.74
C LEU A 161 -17.77 10.21 36.59
N GLY A 162 -18.59 10.32 35.54
CA GLY A 162 -19.38 11.52 35.25
C GLY A 162 -18.53 12.78 35.06
N THR A 163 -17.29 12.61 34.58
CA THR A 163 -16.34 13.70 34.25
C THR A 163 -16.43 14.11 32.79
N VAL A 164 -16.92 13.21 31.94
CA VAL A 164 -16.99 13.37 30.48
C VAL A 164 -18.30 12.78 29.97
N THR A 165 -18.69 13.17 28.75
CA THR A 165 -19.87 12.60 28.08
C THR A 165 -19.43 11.55 27.08
N VAL A 166 -19.88 10.31 27.26
CA VAL A 166 -19.54 9.18 26.40
C VAL A 166 -20.63 8.99 25.34
N GLN A 167 -20.25 8.63 24.11
CA GLN A 167 -21.25 8.24 23.11
C GLN A 167 -22.10 7.06 23.60
N GLU A 168 -23.39 7.09 23.27
CA GLU A 168 -24.23 5.91 23.39
C GLU A 168 -23.90 4.92 22.27
N LEU A 169 -24.37 3.69 22.44
CA LEU A 169 -24.29 2.66 21.40
C LEU A 169 -25.03 3.12 20.13
N PRO A 170 -24.63 2.64 18.94
CA PRO A 170 -23.69 1.54 18.70
C PRO A 170 -22.22 1.96 18.57
N PHE A 171 -21.32 1.08 19.02
CA PHE A 171 -19.90 1.05 18.66
C PHE A 171 -19.36 -0.37 18.81
N PHE A 172 -18.25 -0.69 18.12
CA PHE A 172 -17.54 -1.97 18.29
C PHE A 172 -16.41 -1.81 19.29
N ASP A 173 -15.27 -1.26 18.87
CA ASP A 173 -14.06 -1.13 19.66
C ASP A 173 -13.62 0.31 19.88
N THR A 174 -14.34 1.28 19.30
CA THR A 174 -13.93 2.68 19.28
C THR A 174 -14.98 3.54 19.96
N VAL A 175 -14.61 4.13 21.10
CA VAL A 175 -15.49 4.95 21.93
C VAL A 175 -15.18 6.42 21.73
N LYS A 176 -16.18 7.19 21.27
CA LYS A 176 -16.11 8.66 21.24
C LYS A 176 -16.48 9.24 22.60
N VAL A 177 -15.65 10.16 23.08
CA VAL A 177 -15.80 10.84 24.37
C VAL A 177 -15.73 12.34 24.15
N ASN A 178 -16.78 13.05 24.55
CA ASN A 178 -16.82 14.50 24.58
C ASN A 178 -16.37 14.98 25.97
N CYS A 179 -15.48 15.97 25.98
CA CYS A 179 -14.83 16.54 27.17
C CYS A 179 -14.62 18.05 26.98
N ASP A 180 -14.26 18.75 28.06
CA ASP A 180 -14.06 20.20 28.02
C ASP A 180 -12.77 20.60 27.28
N ASP A 181 -11.73 19.76 27.36
CA ASP A 181 -10.43 19.98 26.73
C ASP A 181 -9.83 18.64 26.28
N ALA A 182 -9.91 18.36 24.98
CA ALA A 182 -9.40 17.13 24.38
C ALA A 182 -7.86 17.03 24.46
N GLN A 183 -7.15 18.17 24.41
CA GLN A 183 -5.70 18.19 24.47
C GLN A 183 -5.22 17.85 25.89
N ALA A 184 -5.87 18.38 26.93
CA ALA A 184 -5.53 18.05 28.31
C ALA A 184 -5.68 16.56 28.62
N ILE A 185 -6.73 15.91 28.08
CA ILE A 185 -6.93 14.46 28.19
C ILE A 185 -5.84 13.69 27.44
N ALA A 186 -5.51 14.11 26.21
CA ALA A 186 -4.44 13.48 25.44
C ALA A 186 -3.07 13.62 26.12
N ASP A 187 -2.75 14.78 26.70
CA ASP A 187 -1.52 15.02 27.45
C ASP A 187 -1.44 14.14 28.72
N ALA A 188 -2.58 13.93 29.39
CA ALA A 188 -2.68 13.01 30.53
C ALA A 188 -2.47 11.54 30.10
N ALA A 189 -3.02 11.14 28.95
CA ALA A 189 -2.78 9.83 28.36
C ALA A 189 -1.32 9.63 27.96
N TYR A 190 -0.70 10.65 27.36
CA TYR A 190 0.70 10.63 26.94
C TYR A 190 1.65 10.41 28.14
N LYS A 191 1.37 11.02 29.30
CA LYS A 191 2.12 10.79 30.55
C LYS A 191 2.00 9.36 31.08
N ASN A 192 1.02 8.60 30.61
CA ASN A 192 0.82 7.18 30.91
C ASN A 192 1.17 6.30 29.70
N GLU A 193 1.99 6.81 28.76
CA GLU A 193 2.47 6.08 27.57
C GLU A 193 1.34 5.58 26.65
N MET A 194 0.22 6.32 26.60
CA MET A 194 -0.92 6.03 25.72
C MET A 194 -1.16 7.16 24.72
N ASN A 195 -1.40 6.81 23.47
CA ASN A 195 -1.79 7.76 22.43
C ASN A 195 -3.31 7.69 22.21
N LEU A 196 -3.99 8.83 22.28
CA LEU A 196 -5.41 8.96 21.94
C LEU A 196 -5.58 9.76 20.66
N ARG A 197 -6.69 9.53 19.95
CA ARG A 197 -7.03 10.32 18.76
C ARG A 197 -7.89 11.52 19.17
N ILE A 198 -7.36 12.72 18.98
CA ILE A 198 -8.10 13.97 19.07
C ILE A 198 -8.89 14.15 17.75
N LEU A 199 -10.21 14.32 17.83
CA LEU A 199 -11.06 14.63 16.67
C LEU A 199 -11.24 16.14 16.48
N ASP A 200 -11.42 16.85 17.59
CA ASP A 200 -11.57 18.31 17.66
C ASP A 200 -11.21 18.78 19.08
N SER A 201 -11.38 20.08 19.37
CA SER A 201 -11.02 20.68 20.66
C SER A 201 -11.70 20.04 21.88
N ASN A 202 -12.81 19.33 21.68
CA ASN A 202 -13.66 18.82 22.75
C ASN A 202 -13.91 17.32 22.65
N THR A 203 -13.35 16.63 21.66
CA THR A 203 -13.68 15.24 21.37
C THR A 203 -12.41 14.41 21.20
N VAL A 204 -12.32 13.33 21.98
CA VAL A 204 -11.33 12.27 21.81
C VAL A 204 -12.01 10.95 21.45
N THR A 205 -11.32 10.11 20.69
CA THR A 205 -11.72 8.71 20.47
C THR A 205 -10.67 7.77 20.98
N VAL A 206 -11.12 6.70 21.64
CA VAL A 206 -10.28 5.63 22.16
C VAL A 206 -10.65 4.33 21.45
N SER A 207 -9.69 3.71 20.77
CA SER A 207 -9.86 2.44 20.07
C SER A 207 -9.17 1.33 20.84
N PHE A 208 -9.87 0.23 21.05
CA PHE A 208 -9.41 -0.96 21.77
C PHE A 208 -9.04 -2.07 20.78
N ASP A 209 -8.08 -2.91 21.13
CA ASP A 209 -7.63 -3.99 20.27
C ASP A 209 -7.28 -5.27 21.04
N GLU A 210 -6.81 -6.28 20.32
CA GLU A 210 -6.50 -7.60 20.88
C GLU A 210 -5.43 -7.54 22.00
N THR A 211 -4.54 -6.55 21.97
CA THR A 211 -3.46 -6.40 22.95
C THR A 211 -3.92 -5.71 24.23
N THR A 212 -5.03 -4.96 24.18
CA THR A 212 -5.52 -4.18 25.32
C THR A 212 -5.87 -5.09 26.50
N THR A 213 -5.50 -4.68 27.71
CA THR A 213 -5.77 -5.40 28.96
C THR A 213 -6.72 -4.62 29.87
N LEU A 214 -7.23 -5.26 30.92
CA LEU A 214 -8.01 -4.56 31.96
C LEU A 214 -7.17 -3.51 32.70
N GLU A 215 -5.87 -3.73 32.85
CA GLU A 215 -4.95 -2.76 33.46
C GLU A 215 -4.86 -1.48 32.62
N ASP A 216 -4.84 -1.61 31.29
CA ASP A 216 -4.84 -0.46 30.38
C ASP A 216 -6.16 0.32 30.49
N VAL A 217 -7.29 -0.37 30.67
CA VAL A 217 -8.59 0.27 30.95
C VAL A 217 -8.56 1.02 32.29
N ASP A 218 -7.94 0.45 33.34
CA ASP A 218 -7.77 1.15 34.62
C ASP A 218 -6.88 2.40 34.50
N LYS A 219 -5.81 2.34 33.71
CA LYS A 219 -4.99 3.53 33.38
C LYS A 219 -5.84 4.59 32.68
N LEU A 220 -6.68 4.20 31.72
CA LEU A 220 -7.61 5.10 31.05
C LEU A 220 -8.62 5.73 32.03
N PHE A 221 -9.16 4.99 33.00
CA PHE A 221 -10.01 5.61 34.02
C PHE A 221 -9.31 6.73 34.77
N ASN A 222 -8.03 6.55 35.13
CA ASN A 222 -7.25 7.58 35.79
C ASN A 222 -7.01 8.80 34.87
N VAL A 223 -6.74 8.57 33.58
CA VAL A 223 -6.59 9.65 32.58
C VAL A 223 -7.86 10.52 32.50
N PHE A 224 -9.03 9.88 32.48
CA PHE A 224 -10.32 10.57 32.34
C PHE A 224 -10.96 11.00 33.66
N ALA A 225 -10.34 10.73 34.81
CA ALA A 225 -10.88 11.07 36.12
C ALA A 225 -10.81 12.57 36.45
N CYS A 226 -9.98 13.34 35.75
CA CYS A 226 -9.82 14.79 35.95
C CYS A 226 -9.60 15.16 37.44
N GLY A 227 -8.83 14.35 38.17
CA GLY A 227 -8.54 14.55 39.60
C GLY A 227 -9.58 13.98 40.57
N LYS A 228 -10.69 13.41 40.10
CA LYS A 228 -11.61 12.63 40.95
C LYS A 228 -10.97 11.29 41.33
N PRO A 229 -11.24 10.74 42.53
CA PRO A 229 -10.82 9.38 42.86
C PRO A 229 -11.60 8.36 42.03
N VAL A 230 -10.89 7.40 41.43
CA VAL A 230 -11.49 6.23 40.79
C VAL A 230 -11.74 5.17 41.87
N THR A 231 -13.00 4.85 42.15
CA THR A 231 -13.39 3.94 43.27
C THR A 231 -13.78 2.54 42.81
N PHE A 232 -13.46 2.17 41.58
CA PHE A 232 -13.77 0.88 40.97
C PHE A 232 -12.62 0.49 40.03
N SER A 233 -12.58 -0.79 39.64
CA SER A 233 -11.64 -1.29 38.62
C SER A 233 -12.37 -1.78 37.38
N ALA A 234 -11.66 -1.88 36.27
CA ALA A 234 -12.15 -2.50 35.04
C ALA A 234 -12.63 -3.93 35.30
N GLU A 235 -11.89 -4.70 36.10
CA GLU A 235 -12.29 -6.06 36.51
C GLU A 235 -13.64 -6.07 37.25
N SER A 236 -13.88 -5.11 38.15
CA SER A 236 -15.16 -5.01 38.87
C SER A 236 -16.34 -4.62 37.97
N LEU A 237 -16.08 -3.87 36.89
CA LEU A 237 -17.11 -3.39 35.96
C LEU A 237 -17.39 -4.34 34.80
N ALA A 238 -16.41 -5.14 34.38
CA ALA A 238 -16.55 -6.01 33.22
C ALA A 238 -17.78 -6.95 33.28
N PRO A 239 -18.16 -7.54 34.44
CA PRO A 239 -19.38 -8.35 34.54
C PRO A 239 -20.70 -7.58 34.35
N GLU A 240 -20.69 -6.25 34.57
CA GLU A 240 -21.87 -5.38 34.36
C GLU A 240 -22.06 -5.03 32.87
N VAL A 241 -21.04 -5.24 32.04
CA VAL A 241 -21.09 -4.95 30.61
C VAL A 241 -21.87 -6.05 29.90
N HIS A 242 -23.16 -5.80 29.69
CA HIS A 242 -23.94 -6.60 28.77
C HIS A 242 -23.53 -6.24 27.34
N SER A 243 -23.10 -7.24 26.54
CA SER A 243 -22.80 -7.04 25.12
C SER A 243 -24.03 -6.42 24.44
N ALA A 244 -23.89 -5.19 23.96
CA ALA A 244 -25.01 -4.35 23.58
C ALA A 244 -24.86 -3.84 22.15
N ILE A 245 -24.43 -4.72 21.25
CA ILE A 245 -24.70 -4.53 19.83
C ILE A 245 -26.22 -4.56 19.65
N PRO A 246 -26.86 -3.52 19.08
CA PRO A 246 -28.31 -3.50 18.86
C PRO A 246 -28.76 -4.75 18.10
N SER A 247 -29.91 -5.32 18.45
CA SER A 247 -30.38 -6.60 17.87
C SER A 247 -30.43 -6.62 16.34
N GLY A 248 -30.72 -5.48 15.70
CA GLY A 248 -30.71 -5.34 14.24
C GLY A 248 -29.32 -5.40 13.59
N LEU A 249 -28.25 -5.25 14.37
CA LEU A 249 -26.84 -5.20 13.93
C LEU A 249 -26.02 -6.42 14.37
N VAL A 250 -26.59 -7.33 15.16
CA VAL A 250 -25.92 -8.56 15.55
C VAL A 250 -25.79 -9.48 14.34
N ARG A 251 -24.64 -10.12 14.20
CA ARG A 251 -24.41 -11.16 13.21
C ARG A 251 -25.13 -12.45 13.61
N GLU A 252 -26.00 -12.92 12.74
CA GLU A 252 -26.65 -14.24 12.87
C GLU A 252 -26.09 -15.27 11.86
N SER A 253 -25.47 -14.79 10.77
CA SER A 253 -24.96 -15.66 9.71
C SER A 253 -23.64 -16.36 10.08
N PRO A 254 -23.49 -17.66 9.76
CA PRO A 254 -22.23 -18.37 9.98
C PRO A 254 -21.14 -17.90 9.01
N TYR A 255 -19.88 -18.06 9.41
CA TYR A 255 -18.70 -17.79 8.58
C TYR A 255 -17.60 -18.81 8.83
N LEU A 256 -16.65 -18.89 7.89
CA LEU A 256 -15.50 -19.80 7.97
C LEU A 256 -15.91 -21.26 8.22
N THR A 257 -17.02 -21.70 7.62
CA THR A 257 -17.57 -23.06 7.77
C THR A 257 -16.80 -24.13 7.01
N HIS A 258 -15.92 -23.72 6.08
CA HIS A 258 -15.07 -24.66 5.34
C HIS A 258 -14.09 -25.36 6.28
N GLN A 259 -13.84 -26.66 6.04
CA GLN A 259 -13.01 -27.51 6.90
C GLN A 259 -11.64 -26.91 7.24
N ILE A 260 -11.04 -26.17 6.29
CA ILE A 260 -9.74 -25.51 6.48
C ILE A 260 -9.66 -24.62 7.74
N PHE A 261 -10.74 -23.94 8.10
CA PHE A 261 -10.79 -23.04 9.27
C PHE A 261 -11.13 -23.77 10.57
N ASN A 262 -11.31 -25.11 10.51
CA ASN A 262 -11.79 -25.95 11.60
C ASN A 262 -10.89 -27.20 11.76
N SER A 263 -9.63 -27.14 11.33
CA SER A 263 -8.73 -28.31 11.29
C SER A 263 -7.29 -28.06 11.76
N TYR A 264 -6.88 -26.82 12.03
CA TYR A 264 -5.48 -26.48 12.33
C TYR A 264 -5.37 -25.49 13.50
N HIS A 265 -5.95 -25.85 14.65
CA HIS A 265 -6.07 -24.96 15.82
C HIS A 265 -4.98 -25.17 16.87
N THR A 266 -4.15 -26.20 16.72
CA THR A 266 -2.92 -26.35 17.51
C THR A 266 -1.71 -25.86 16.74
N GLU A 267 -0.71 -25.35 17.47
CA GLU A 267 0.53 -24.84 16.86
C GLU A 267 1.19 -25.88 15.94
N HIS A 268 1.22 -27.14 16.36
CA HIS A 268 1.85 -28.21 15.59
C HIS A 268 1.06 -28.60 14.32
N GLU A 269 -0.27 -28.51 14.35
CA GLU A 269 -1.10 -28.72 13.15
C GLU A 269 -0.92 -27.59 12.14
N LEU A 270 -0.92 -26.33 12.60
CA LEU A 270 -0.67 -25.18 11.74
C LEU A 270 0.73 -25.23 11.15
N LEU A 271 1.76 -25.54 11.95
CA LEU A 271 3.13 -25.72 11.49
C LEU A 271 3.21 -26.74 10.35
N ARG A 272 2.59 -27.91 10.51
CA ARG A 272 2.54 -28.96 9.47
C ARG A 272 1.79 -28.47 8.23
N TYR A 273 0.73 -27.70 8.41
CA TYR A 273 -0.04 -27.15 7.29
C TYR A 273 0.78 -26.14 6.48
N LEU A 274 1.42 -25.18 7.16
CA LEU A 274 2.31 -24.19 6.55
C LEU A 274 3.45 -24.88 5.79
N HIS A 275 4.12 -25.84 6.42
CA HIS A 275 5.20 -26.60 5.79
C HIS A 275 4.71 -27.35 4.53
N ARG A 276 3.52 -27.95 4.58
CA ARG A 276 2.93 -28.64 3.42
C ARG A 276 2.60 -27.69 2.26
N LEU A 277 2.21 -26.45 2.54
CA LEU A 277 2.00 -25.45 1.49
C LEU A 277 3.34 -24.96 0.93
N GLN A 278 4.29 -24.62 1.80
CA GLN A 278 5.63 -24.18 1.43
C GLN A 278 6.33 -25.20 0.51
N ALA A 279 6.21 -26.50 0.82
CA ALA A 279 6.83 -27.58 0.04
C ALA A 279 6.28 -27.73 -1.39
N LYS A 280 5.14 -27.09 -1.72
CA LYS A 280 4.58 -27.11 -3.08
C LYS A 280 5.10 -25.98 -3.97
N ASP A 281 5.73 -24.97 -3.38
CA ASP A 281 6.10 -23.74 -4.07
C ASP A 281 7.61 -23.68 -4.31
N LEU A 282 8.00 -23.58 -5.60
CA LEU A 282 9.39 -23.32 -5.96
C LEU A 282 9.77 -21.88 -5.56
N SER A 283 10.79 -21.74 -4.73
CA SER A 283 11.32 -20.46 -4.24
C SER A 283 12.83 -20.34 -4.46
N LEU A 284 13.39 -19.16 -4.15
CA LEU A 284 14.84 -18.90 -4.21
C LEU A 284 15.67 -19.76 -3.25
N CYS A 285 15.04 -20.48 -2.31
CA CYS A 285 15.72 -21.48 -1.48
C CYS A 285 16.11 -22.75 -2.28
N HIS A 286 15.55 -22.94 -3.47
CA HIS A 286 15.73 -24.15 -4.27
C HIS A 286 16.62 -23.91 -5.50
N SER A 287 16.32 -22.88 -6.28
CA SER A 287 17.00 -22.60 -7.54
C SER A 287 16.82 -21.14 -7.97
N MET A 288 17.55 -20.76 -9.02
CA MET A 288 17.32 -19.49 -9.72
C MET A 288 15.91 -19.47 -10.34
N ILE A 289 15.23 -18.33 -10.19
CA ILE A 289 13.95 -18.03 -10.84
C ILE A 289 14.18 -16.85 -11.80
N PRO A 290 14.55 -17.09 -13.08
CA PRO A 290 15.02 -16.04 -14.00
C PRO A 290 13.86 -15.28 -14.67
N LEU A 291 12.97 -14.68 -13.87
CA LEU A 291 11.86 -13.88 -14.37
C LEU A 291 12.36 -12.49 -14.81
N GLY A 292 12.38 -12.26 -16.13
CA GLY A 292 12.66 -10.95 -16.71
C GLY A 292 11.75 -9.86 -16.13
N SER A 293 12.29 -8.65 -15.96
CA SER A 293 11.62 -7.50 -15.31
C SER A 293 11.25 -7.70 -13.83
N CYS A 294 11.57 -8.84 -13.19
CA CYS A 294 11.30 -9.07 -11.75
C CYS A 294 12.53 -8.93 -10.86
N THR A 295 13.75 -9.08 -11.38
CA THR A 295 15.01 -8.99 -10.60
C THR A 295 14.98 -9.87 -9.35
N MET A 296 14.89 -11.19 -9.54
CA MET A 296 14.87 -12.17 -8.45
C MET A 296 16.27 -12.32 -7.80
N LYS A 297 16.71 -11.29 -7.08
CA LYS A 297 18.00 -11.24 -6.37
C LYS A 297 17.89 -11.80 -4.95
N LEU A 298 19.03 -11.88 -4.27
CA LEU A 298 19.09 -12.22 -2.85
C LEU A 298 18.25 -11.24 -2.01
N ASN A 299 17.44 -11.78 -1.10
CA ASN A 299 16.86 -11.06 0.03
C ASN A 299 17.65 -11.51 1.27
N ALA A 300 18.66 -10.74 1.67
CA ALA A 300 19.63 -11.23 2.66
C ALA A 300 19.01 -11.23 4.06
N THR A 301 19.34 -12.25 4.87
CA THR A 301 18.80 -12.37 6.24
C THR A 301 19.01 -11.11 7.07
N VAL A 302 20.21 -10.50 6.98
CA VAL A 302 20.54 -9.27 7.71
C VAL A 302 19.67 -8.07 7.29
N GLU A 303 19.23 -8.02 6.02
CA GLU A 303 18.32 -6.97 5.53
C GLU A 303 16.89 -7.19 6.05
N MET A 304 16.51 -8.46 6.28
CA MET A 304 15.17 -8.83 6.75
C MET A 304 14.98 -8.71 8.27
N MET A 305 16.05 -8.83 9.05
CA MET A 305 15.99 -8.82 10.53
C MET A 305 15.21 -7.62 11.13
N PRO A 306 15.38 -6.36 10.65
CA PRO A 306 14.70 -5.22 11.26
C PRO A 306 13.17 -5.23 11.15
N VAL A 307 12.61 -5.98 10.18
CA VAL A 307 11.16 -6.08 9.92
C VAL A 307 10.41 -6.67 11.12
N THR A 308 11.10 -7.38 12.02
CA THR A 308 10.51 -8.01 13.22
C THR A 308 11.00 -7.37 14.52
N TRP A 309 11.66 -6.21 14.47
CA TRP A 309 12.02 -5.47 15.68
C TRP A 309 10.82 -4.64 16.14
N PRO A 310 10.41 -4.71 17.43
CA PRO A 310 9.28 -3.93 17.95
C PRO A 310 9.35 -2.43 17.64
N SER A 311 10.55 -1.85 17.68
CA SER A 311 10.81 -0.44 17.34
C SER A 311 10.41 -0.07 15.90
N PHE A 312 10.26 -1.05 15.00
CA PHE A 312 9.73 -0.88 13.65
C PHE A 312 8.31 -1.46 13.51
N SER A 313 8.06 -2.67 14.02
CA SER A 313 6.82 -3.43 13.77
C SER A 313 5.61 -2.93 14.54
N ASP A 314 5.80 -2.34 15.72
CA ASP A 314 4.71 -2.12 16.68
C ASP A 314 4.30 -0.63 16.79
N ILE A 315 4.84 0.21 15.90
CA ILE A 315 4.54 1.64 15.85
C ILE A 315 3.29 1.89 15.00
N HIS A 316 2.32 2.62 15.54
CA HIS A 316 1.13 3.06 14.80
C HIS A 316 1.47 4.17 13.79
N PRO A 317 0.99 4.14 12.53
CA PRO A 317 1.34 5.10 11.46
C PRO A 317 1.11 6.58 11.79
N PHE A 318 0.20 6.86 12.73
CA PHE A 318 -0.16 8.21 13.15
C PHE A 318 0.30 8.54 14.57
N ALA A 319 1.28 7.80 15.10
CA ALA A 319 1.93 8.17 16.34
C ALA A 319 2.59 9.57 16.24
N PRO A 320 2.62 10.37 17.32
CA PRO A 320 3.35 11.62 17.37
C PRO A 320 4.79 11.50 16.84
N LEU A 321 5.25 12.50 16.09
CA LEU A 321 6.55 12.43 15.40
C LEU A 321 7.72 12.28 16.38
N GLU A 322 7.63 12.84 17.58
CA GLU A 322 8.63 12.65 18.65
C GLU A 322 8.85 11.17 19.04
N GLN A 323 7.85 10.31 18.88
CA GLN A 323 7.94 8.87 19.18
C GLN A 323 8.57 8.08 18.02
N THR A 324 8.80 8.71 16.87
CA THR A 324 9.19 8.03 15.62
C THR A 324 10.47 8.56 15.01
N GLN A 325 11.31 9.24 15.80
CA GLN A 325 12.55 9.87 15.33
C GLN A 325 13.50 8.90 14.60
N GLY A 326 13.57 7.63 15.04
CA GLY A 326 14.35 6.61 14.33
C GLY A 326 13.84 6.31 12.91
N TYR A 327 12.52 6.30 12.71
CA TYR A 327 11.93 6.24 11.36
C TYR A 327 12.27 7.48 10.55
N GLN A 328 12.15 8.68 11.15
CA GLN A 328 12.45 9.94 10.46
C GLN A 328 13.90 10.03 9.99
N GLU A 329 14.85 9.63 10.83
CA GLU A 329 16.27 9.55 10.46
C GLU A 329 16.49 8.58 9.30
N MET A 330 15.93 7.37 9.37
CA MET A 330 16.03 6.38 8.30
C MET A 330 15.41 6.87 6.99
N PHE A 331 14.25 7.55 7.05
CA PHE A 331 13.61 8.10 5.85
C PHE A 331 14.45 9.18 5.19
N ASN A 332 15.03 10.10 5.98
CA ASN A 332 15.92 11.14 5.47
C ASN A 332 17.16 10.51 4.81
N ASN A 333 17.83 9.59 5.50
CA ASN A 333 19.01 8.92 4.96
C ASN A 333 18.68 8.12 3.69
N LEU A 334 17.58 7.35 3.70
CA LEU A 334 17.16 6.58 2.53
C LEU A 334 16.78 7.50 1.36
N GLY A 335 16.05 8.59 1.61
CA GLY A 335 15.68 9.57 0.58
C GLY A 335 16.91 10.20 -0.07
N GLU A 336 17.88 10.65 0.71
CA GLU A 336 19.15 11.22 0.23
C GLU A 336 19.98 10.20 -0.56
N LEU A 337 20.08 8.96 -0.07
CA LEU A 337 20.77 7.87 -0.77
C LEU A 337 20.11 7.58 -2.12
N LEU A 338 18.77 7.53 -2.16
CA LEU A 338 18.04 7.31 -3.40
C LEU A 338 18.18 8.51 -4.36
N CYS A 339 18.12 9.76 -3.87
CA CYS A 339 18.41 10.95 -4.68
C CYS A 339 19.79 10.85 -5.33
N THR A 340 20.81 10.48 -4.55
CA THR A 340 22.19 10.29 -5.04
C THR A 340 22.27 9.21 -6.12
N ILE A 341 21.62 8.06 -5.91
CA ILE A 341 21.61 6.94 -6.87
C ILE A 341 20.91 7.32 -8.17
N THR A 342 19.89 8.18 -8.10
CA THR A 342 19.01 8.48 -9.23
C THR A 342 19.27 9.82 -9.92
N GLY A 343 20.08 10.70 -9.33
CA GLY A 343 20.32 12.05 -9.86
C GLY A 343 19.10 12.96 -9.75
N PHE A 344 18.17 12.67 -8.84
CA PHE A 344 17.01 13.50 -8.53
C PHE A 344 17.26 14.39 -7.31
N ASP A 345 16.43 15.42 -7.18
CA ASP A 345 16.59 16.45 -6.15
C ASP A 345 15.76 16.15 -4.90
N SER A 346 14.71 15.33 -5.02
CA SER A 346 13.83 14.98 -3.90
C SER A 346 13.12 13.63 -4.14
N MET A 347 12.84 12.92 -3.05
CA MET A 347 12.14 11.63 -3.02
C MET A 347 10.83 11.71 -2.23
N SER A 348 9.81 10.99 -2.68
CA SER A 348 8.63 10.65 -1.87
C SER A 348 8.59 9.15 -1.65
N LEU A 349 8.54 8.74 -0.38
CA LEU A 349 8.44 7.33 0.03
C LEU A 349 6.99 6.83 0.16
N GLN A 350 5.99 7.67 -0.10
CA GLN A 350 4.57 7.33 0.12
C GLN A 350 4.04 6.20 -0.77
N PRO A 351 4.31 6.12 -2.09
CA PRO A 351 3.68 5.12 -2.94
C PRO A 351 4.16 3.70 -2.61
N ASN A 352 3.21 2.81 -2.33
CA ASN A 352 3.46 1.46 -1.81
C ASN A 352 3.56 0.35 -2.86
N ALA A 353 3.73 0.69 -4.15
CA ALA A 353 3.97 -0.24 -5.25
C ALA A 353 4.49 0.51 -6.47
N GLY A 354 5.14 -0.18 -7.41
CA GLY A 354 5.65 0.48 -8.63
C GLY A 354 4.55 1.19 -9.44
N ALA A 355 3.41 0.52 -9.64
CA ALA A 355 2.24 1.12 -10.30
C ALA A 355 1.66 2.32 -9.52
N ALA A 356 1.74 2.32 -8.18
CA ALA A 356 1.36 3.48 -7.37
C ALA A 356 2.36 4.64 -7.56
N GLY A 357 3.65 4.33 -7.74
CA GLY A 357 4.68 5.30 -8.10
C GLY A 357 4.47 5.91 -9.49
N GLU A 358 4.05 5.11 -10.48
CA GLU A 358 3.64 5.63 -11.79
C GLU A 358 2.47 6.60 -11.69
N TYR A 359 1.40 6.20 -11.00
CA TYR A 359 0.26 7.07 -10.77
C TYR A 359 0.68 8.36 -10.03
N ALA A 360 1.49 8.25 -8.98
CA ALA A 360 1.99 9.41 -8.24
C ALA A 360 2.83 10.35 -9.12
N GLY A 361 3.77 9.82 -9.90
CA GLY A 361 4.64 10.62 -10.77
C GLY A 361 3.88 11.35 -11.87
N LEU A 362 2.89 10.71 -12.49
CA LEU A 362 2.02 11.35 -13.48
C LEU A 362 1.11 12.41 -12.84
N MET A 363 0.63 12.19 -11.61
CA MET A 363 -0.14 13.19 -10.87
C MET A 363 0.72 14.39 -10.44
N VAL A 364 2.00 14.18 -10.11
CA VAL A 364 2.98 15.25 -9.87
C VAL A 364 3.18 16.09 -11.14
N ILE A 365 3.38 15.45 -12.30
CA ILE A 365 3.47 16.14 -13.59
C ILE A 365 2.20 16.96 -13.87
N ARG A 366 1.02 16.38 -13.61
CA ARG A 366 -0.26 17.07 -13.79
C ARG A 366 -0.39 18.29 -12.87
N ALA A 367 -0.02 18.16 -11.59
CA ALA A 367 -0.04 19.27 -10.64
C ALA A 367 0.92 20.40 -11.08
N TYR A 368 2.11 20.04 -11.57
CA TYR A 368 3.05 21.00 -12.15
C TYR A 368 2.50 21.75 -13.37
N HIS A 369 1.83 21.06 -14.29
CA HIS A 369 1.18 21.72 -15.44
C HIS A 369 0.05 22.67 -14.97
N ILE A 370 -0.78 22.24 -14.02
CA ILE A 370 -1.85 23.08 -13.46
C ILE A 370 -1.29 24.35 -12.81
N ALA A 371 -0.22 24.22 -12.01
CA ALA A 371 0.41 25.35 -11.33
C ALA A 371 0.98 26.41 -12.29
N ARG A 372 1.31 26.02 -13.52
CA ARG A 372 1.79 26.92 -14.59
C ARG A 372 0.67 27.45 -15.49
N GLY A 373 -0.60 27.11 -15.24
CA GLY A 373 -1.74 27.49 -16.09
C GLY A 373 -1.97 26.58 -17.29
N ASP A 374 -1.21 25.48 -17.43
CA ASP A 374 -1.28 24.53 -18.55
C ASP A 374 -2.19 23.33 -18.24
N SER A 375 -3.33 23.55 -17.57
CA SER A 375 -4.22 22.47 -17.11
C SER A 375 -4.82 21.61 -18.22
N HIS A 376 -4.72 22.06 -19.48
CA HIS A 376 -5.19 21.36 -20.68
C HIS A 376 -4.22 20.26 -21.15
N ARG A 377 -2.96 20.26 -20.70
CA ARG A 377 -1.94 19.27 -21.08
C ARG A 377 -2.24 17.90 -20.47
N ASN A 378 -2.90 17.02 -21.24
CA ASN A 378 -3.30 15.69 -20.81
C ASN A 378 -2.86 14.55 -21.76
N VAL A 379 -2.07 14.81 -22.79
CA VAL A 379 -1.55 13.77 -23.69
C VAL A 379 -0.33 13.09 -23.09
N CYS A 380 -0.36 11.75 -23.03
CA CYS A 380 0.76 10.92 -22.60
C CYS A 380 1.24 10.04 -23.75
N ILE A 381 2.47 10.23 -24.20
CA ILE A 381 3.11 9.35 -25.18
C ILE A 381 3.65 8.11 -24.47
N ILE A 382 3.36 6.91 -24.99
CA ILE A 382 3.78 5.65 -24.38
C ILE A 382 4.27 4.68 -25.48
N PRO A 383 5.53 4.22 -25.46
CA PRO A 383 5.99 3.18 -26.35
C PRO A 383 5.19 1.88 -26.20
N VAL A 384 4.92 1.20 -27.31
CA VAL A 384 4.19 -0.09 -27.30
C VAL A 384 4.92 -1.17 -26.51
N SER A 385 6.25 -1.05 -26.35
CA SER A 385 7.10 -1.92 -25.54
C SER A 385 6.95 -1.70 -24.03
N ALA A 386 6.39 -0.57 -23.58
CA ALA A 386 6.27 -0.27 -22.15
C ALA A 386 5.48 -1.34 -21.39
N HIS A 387 5.78 -1.51 -20.11
CA HIS A 387 5.04 -2.41 -19.24
C HIS A 387 3.55 -2.04 -19.21
N GLY A 388 2.66 -3.01 -18.98
CA GLY A 388 1.21 -2.78 -19.05
C GLY A 388 0.67 -1.85 -17.97
N THR A 389 1.42 -1.64 -16.89
CA THR A 389 1.11 -0.67 -15.82
C THR A 389 1.16 0.75 -16.34
N ASN A 390 2.13 1.11 -17.20
CA ASN A 390 2.30 2.47 -17.72
C ASN A 390 1.00 3.03 -18.36
N PRO A 391 0.41 2.37 -19.38
CA PRO A 391 -0.84 2.83 -19.96
C PRO A 391 -2.03 2.72 -19.00
N ALA A 392 -2.05 1.75 -18.08
CA ALA A 392 -3.11 1.66 -17.06
C ALA A 392 -3.05 2.84 -16.06
N SER A 393 -1.85 3.25 -15.65
CA SER A 393 -1.59 4.39 -14.76
C SER A 393 -1.93 5.71 -15.44
N ALA A 394 -1.56 5.87 -16.72
CA ALA A 394 -1.92 7.05 -17.51
C ALA A 394 -3.44 7.17 -17.72
N ALA A 395 -4.12 6.06 -18.02
CA ALA A 395 -5.59 6.03 -18.11
C ALA A 395 -6.25 6.39 -16.78
N MET A 396 -5.72 5.89 -15.65
CA MET A 396 -6.19 6.23 -14.31
C MET A 396 -6.00 7.71 -13.96
N CYS A 397 -4.97 8.36 -14.50
CA CYS A 397 -4.75 9.81 -14.38
C CYS A 397 -5.65 10.65 -15.33
N GLY A 398 -6.52 10.01 -16.12
CA GLY A 398 -7.37 10.69 -17.11
C GLY A 398 -6.61 11.24 -18.32
N MET A 399 -5.42 10.69 -18.62
CA MET A 399 -4.60 11.13 -19.76
C MET A 399 -5.06 10.49 -21.07
N LYS A 400 -4.90 11.21 -22.17
CA LYS A 400 -5.05 10.69 -23.52
C LYS A 400 -3.76 10.00 -23.96
N ILE A 401 -3.81 8.68 -24.11
CA ILE A 401 -2.64 7.88 -24.46
C ILE A 401 -2.40 7.91 -25.98
N VAL A 402 -1.17 8.22 -26.37
CA VAL A 402 -0.70 8.17 -27.76
C VAL A 402 0.40 7.10 -27.85
N PRO A 403 0.13 5.93 -28.44
CA PRO A 403 1.13 4.89 -28.58
C PRO A 403 2.18 5.28 -29.62
N VAL A 404 3.43 4.89 -29.40
CA VAL A 404 4.51 4.98 -30.40
C VAL A 404 5.17 3.62 -30.60
N GLY A 405 5.45 3.29 -31.86
CA GLY A 405 6.06 2.03 -32.27
C GLY A 405 7.53 1.89 -31.87
N THR A 406 8.07 0.71 -32.19
CA THR A 406 9.50 0.42 -32.11
C THR A 406 10.10 0.24 -33.51
N ASP A 407 11.39 0.51 -33.65
CA ASP A 407 12.13 0.21 -34.88
C ASP A 407 12.38 -1.32 -35.04
N ALA A 408 13.06 -1.71 -36.12
CA ALA A 408 13.36 -3.12 -36.40
C ALA A 408 14.32 -3.78 -35.39
N LYS A 409 15.02 -2.98 -34.58
CA LYS A 409 15.93 -3.43 -33.52
C LYS A 409 15.25 -3.46 -32.14
N GLY A 410 13.99 -3.04 -32.05
CA GLY A 410 13.21 -2.99 -30.82
C GLY A 410 13.44 -1.74 -29.98
N ASN A 411 14.10 -0.72 -30.54
CA ASN A 411 14.26 0.61 -29.93
C ASN A 411 13.02 1.47 -30.16
N ILE A 412 12.84 2.55 -29.42
CA ILE A 412 11.76 3.52 -29.67
C ILE A 412 11.95 4.16 -31.04
N ASN A 413 10.88 4.23 -31.85
CA ASN A 413 10.92 4.94 -33.11
C ASN A 413 10.94 6.46 -32.87
N ILE A 414 12.14 7.06 -32.85
CA ILE A 414 12.36 8.48 -32.55
C ILE A 414 11.59 9.40 -33.52
N GLU A 415 11.53 9.05 -34.80
CA GLU A 415 10.82 9.85 -35.81
C GLU A 415 9.30 9.83 -35.60
N GLU A 416 8.74 8.68 -35.22
CA GLU A 416 7.33 8.57 -34.85
C GLU A 416 7.03 9.33 -33.55
N LEU A 417 7.93 9.24 -32.56
CA LEU A 417 7.84 10.00 -31.32
C LEU A 417 7.90 11.52 -31.57
N ARG A 418 8.79 11.97 -32.45
CA ARG A 418 8.91 13.37 -32.87
C ARG A 418 7.61 13.87 -33.48
N LYS A 419 7.05 13.15 -34.45
CA LYS A 419 5.76 13.48 -35.06
C LYS A 419 4.63 13.51 -34.03
N ALA A 420 4.58 12.56 -33.11
CA ALA A 420 3.57 12.52 -32.06
C ALA A 420 3.70 13.71 -31.10
N ALA A 421 4.93 14.05 -30.69
CA ALA A 421 5.20 15.19 -29.80
C ALA A 421 4.82 16.52 -30.47
N GLU A 422 5.20 16.73 -31.73
CA GLU A 422 4.87 17.93 -32.50
C GLU A 422 3.36 18.04 -32.76
N ALA A 423 2.70 16.96 -33.16
CA ALA A 423 1.25 16.93 -33.40
C ALA A 423 0.41 17.19 -32.14
N HIS A 424 0.97 16.90 -30.96
CA HIS A 424 0.31 17.09 -29.67
C HIS A 424 0.94 18.20 -28.82
N LYS A 425 1.83 19.03 -29.36
CA LYS A 425 2.62 20.03 -28.61
C LYS A 425 1.82 20.85 -27.61
N ASP A 426 0.65 21.34 -28.00
CA ASP A 426 -0.18 22.18 -27.12
C ASP A 426 -0.81 21.39 -25.97
N ASN A 427 -1.03 20.08 -26.13
CA ASN A 427 -1.67 19.22 -25.13
C ASN A 427 -0.70 18.19 -24.51
N LEU A 428 0.58 18.19 -24.90
CA LEU A 428 1.58 17.22 -24.47
C LEU A 428 1.86 17.39 -22.98
N SER A 429 1.55 16.36 -22.20
CA SER A 429 1.75 16.32 -20.75
C SER A 429 3.03 15.57 -20.41
N ALA A 430 3.16 14.33 -20.91
CA ALA A 430 4.25 13.44 -20.53
C ALA A 430 4.65 12.43 -21.63
N LEU A 431 5.88 11.93 -21.52
CA LEU A 431 6.31 10.64 -22.07
C LEU A 431 6.51 9.67 -20.90
N MET A 432 6.06 8.43 -21.04
CA MET A 432 6.49 7.33 -20.17
C MET A 432 7.48 6.44 -20.93
N VAL A 433 8.70 6.31 -20.40
CA VAL A 433 9.76 5.49 -20.99
C VAL A 433 10.35 4.54 -19.95
N THR A 434 10.73 3.33 -20.35
CA THR A 434 11.47 2.40 -19.49
C THR A 434 12.92 2.35 -19.97
N TYR A 435 13.89 2.57 -19.08
CA TYR A 435 15.30 2.52 -19.43
C TYR A 435 16.12 1.63 -18.47
N PRO A 436 16.95 0.70 -18.97
CA PRO A 436 16.90 0.11 -20.32
C PRO A 436 15.49 -0.39 -20.67
N SER A 437 15.21 -0.56 -21.96
CA SER A 437 13.88 -0.93 -22.43
C SER A 437 13.42 -2.28 -21.87
N THR A 438 12.14 -2.61 -22.02
CA THR A 438 11.59 -3.92 -21.62
C THR A 438 12.16 -5.09 -22.44
N HIS A 439 12.83 -4.80 -23.56
CA HIS A 439 13.63 -5.76 -24.33
C HIS A 439 15.04 -5.99 -23.74
N GLY A 440 15.43 -5.27 -22.70
CA GLY A 440 16.76 -5.37 -22.08
C GLY A 440 17.86 -4.62 -22.83
N VAL A 441 17.51 -3.66 -23.68
CA VAL A 441 18.45 -2.91 -24.53
C VAL A 441 18.60 -1.46 -24.04
N TYR A 442 19.84 -0.97 -24.04
CA TYR A 442 20.14 0.45 -23.82
C TYR A 442 19.89 1.23 -25.11
N GLU A 443 18.92 2.14 -25.09
CA GLU A 443 18.60 3.02 -26.21
C GLU A 443 19.71 4.07 -26.37
N GLU A 444 20.38 4.12 -27.53
CA GLU A 444 21.45 5.11 -27.80
C GLU A 444 20.91 6.56 -27.88
N GLY A 445 19.64 6.74 -28.25
CA GLY A 445 19.01 8.05 -28.46
C GLY A 445 18.17 8.58 -27.30
N ILE A 446 18.36 8.08 -26.06
CA ILE A 446 17.50 8.45 -24.92
C ILE A 446 17.53 9.96 -24.63
N ASP A 447 18.69 10.61 -24.77
CA ASP A 447 18.84 12.05 -24.55
C ASP A 447 18.04 12.85 -25.59
N GLU A 448 18.04 12.39 -26.85
CA GLU A 448 17.25 13.00 -27.93
C GLU A 448 15.74 12.84 -27.67
N ILE A 449 15.32 11.65 -27.22
CA ILE A 449 13.93 11.37 -26.86
C ILE A 449 13.46 12.33 -25.76
N CYS A 450 14.23 12.46 -24.68
CA CYS A 450 13.91 13.39 -23.58
C CYS A 450 13.82 14.83 -24.09
N LYS A 451 14.81 15.25 -24.89
CA LYS A 451 14.85 16.59 -25.48
C LYS A 451 13.62 16.90 -26.35
N ILE A 452 13.19 15.96 -27.21
CA ILE A 452 12.00 16.15 -28.04
C ILE A 452 10.77 16.44 -27.19
N ILE A 453 10.60 15.72 -26.08
CA ILE A 453 9.46 15.90 -25.18
C ILE A 453 9.52 17.25 -24.47
N HIS A 454 10.69 17.64 -23.96
CA HIS A 454 10.90 18.92 -23.30
C HIS A 454 10.72 20.11 -24.25
N ASP A 455 11.25 20.03 -25.49
CA ASP A 455 11.10 21.06 -26.53
C ASP A 455 9.62 21.28 -26.93
N ASN A 456 8.76 20.28 -26.68
CA ASN A 456 7.32 20.34 -26.91
C ASN A 456 6.49 20.57 -25.62
N GLY A 457 7.13 20.93 -24.51
CA GLY A 457 6.48 21.33 -23.26
C GLY A 457 5.99 20.18 -22.37
N GLY A 458 6.31 18.94 -22.71
CA GLY A 458 6.01 17.76 -21.90
C GLY A 458 7.04 17.52 -20.79
N GLN A 459 6.78 16.50 -19.97
CA GLN A 459 7.69 15.98 -18.94
C GLN A 459 8.04 14.52 -19.22
N VAL A 460 9.19 14.06 -18.75
CA VAL A 460 9.66 12.69 -18.95
C VAL A 460 9.50 11.90 -17.66
N TYR A 461 8.58 10.96 -17.67
CA TYR A 461 8.45 9.92 -16.66
C TYR A 461 9.27 8.70 -17.05
N MET A 462 10.21 8.30 -16.20
CA MET A 462 10.96 7.06 -16.36
C MET A 462 10.42 5.94 -15.45
N ASP A 463 10.10 4.81 -16.04
CA ASP A 463 9.87 3.56 -15.32
C ASP A 463 11.23 2.98 -14.86
N GLY A 464 11.47 3.03 -13.55
CA GLY A 464 12.70 2.55 -12.92
C GLY A 464 12.66 1.09 -12.48
N ALA A 465 11.73 0.27 -12.98
CA ALA A 465 11.73 -1.17 -12.73
C ALA A 465 13.04 -1.85 -13.15
N ASN A 466 13.72 -1.30 -14.17
CA ASN A 466 14.99 -1.81 -14.69
C ASN A 466 16.23 -1.09 -14.09
N MET A 467 16.07 -0.36 -12.98
CA MET A 467 17.18 0.35 -12.33
C MET A 467 18.33 -0.56 -11.89
N ASN A 468 18.10 -1.86 -11.70
CA ASN A 468 19.19 -2.81 -11.46
C ASN A 468 20.24 -2.79 -12.57
N ALA A 469 19.91 -2.37 -13.80
CA ALA A 469 20.87 -2.18 -14.88
C ALA A 469 21.60 -0.81 -14.80
N GLN A 470 21.02 0.21 -14.15
CA GLN A 470 21.57 1.57 -14.09
C GLN A 470 22.43 1.88 -12.85
N VAL A 471 22.02 1.45 -11.66
CA VAL A 471 22.67 1.81 -10.37
C VAL A 471 24.20 1.76 -10.45
N GLY A 472 24.87 2.87 -10.14
CA GLY A 472 26.33 3.01 -10.16
C GLY A 472 26.97 3.28 -11.53
N LEU A 473 26.21 3.19 -12.64
CA LEU A 473 26.71 3.38 -14.01
C LEU A 473 26.13 4.61 -14.68
N THR A 474 24.82 4.82 -14.52
CA THR A 474 24.08 6.00 -15.00
C THR A 474 22.95 6.31 -14.03
N SER A 475 22.29 7.45 -14.22
CA SER A 475 21.17 7.86 -13.38
C SER A 475 20.03 8.45 -14.22
N PRO A 476 18.76 8.19 -13.88
CA PRO A 476 17.60 8.74 -14.58
C PRO A 476 17.63 10.27 -14.71
N GLY A 477 18.01 10.94 -13.63
CA GLY A 477 18.10 12.39 -13.60
C GLY A 477 19.22 12.95 -14.48
N SER A 478 20.26 12.18 -14.79
CA SER A 478 21.33 12.57 -15.72
C SER A 478 20.94 12.40 -17.19
N ILE A 479 20.09 11.41 -17.51
CA ILE A 479 19.63 11.10 -18.87
C ILE A 479 18.36 11.89 -19.28
N GLY A 480 17.95 12.87 -18.47
CA GLY A 480 16.85 13.78 -18.80
C GLY A 480 15.46 13.37 -18.29
N ALA A 481 15.34 12.38 -17.40
CA ALA A 481 14.07 12.11 -16.72
C ALA A 481 13.74 13.20 -15.70
N ASP A 482 12.47 13.61 -15.62
CA ASP A 482 11.97 14.57 -14.64
C ASP A 482 11.45 13.87 -13.38
N VAL A 483 10.91 12.67 -13.53
CA VAL A 483 10.39 11.84 -12.44
C VAL A 483 10.61 10.36 -12.75
N CYS A 484 10.90 9.57 -11.72
CA CYS A 484 11.04 8.12 -11.82
C CYS A 484 10.50 7.43 -10.58
N HIS A 485 9.79 6.33 -10.74
CA HIS A 485 9.56 5.42 -9.62
C HIS A 485 10.65 4.36 -9.53
N LEU A 486 10.89 3.84 -8.33
CA LEU A 486 11.78 2.69 -8.11
C LEU A 486 11.00 1.49 -7.59
N ASN A 487 11.24 0.29 -8.11
CA ASN A 487 10.77 -0.93 -7.45
C ASN A 487 11.78 -1.38 -6.39
N LEU A 488 11.56 -1.03 -5.13
CA LEU A 488 12.43 -1.50 -4.03
C LEU A 488 12.43 -3.03 -3.90
N HIS A 489 11.30 -3.66 -4.23
CA HIS A 489 11.09 -5.12 -4.27
C HIS A 489 11.66 -5.82 -5.51
N LYS A 490 12.41 -5.08 -6.33
CA LYS A 490 13.20 -5.63 -7.44
C LYS A 490 14.65 -5.25 -7.22
N THR A 491 14.95 -3.97 -7.36
CA THR A 491 16.33 -3.45 -7.37
C THR A 491 16.95 -3.37 -5.98
N PHE A 492 16.16 -3.22 -4.92
CA PHE A 492 16.67 -2.92 -3.57
C PHE A 492 16.18 -3.92 -2.51
N CYS A 493 16.15 -5.20 -2.89
CA CYS A 493 16.10 -6.38 -2.02
C CYS A 493 14.84 -6.61 -1.17
N ILE A 494 13.79 -5.77 -1.23
CA ILE A 494 12.50 -6.13 -0.60
C ILE A 494 12.01 -7.45 -1.22
N PRO A 495 11.56 -8.44 -0.43
CA PRO A 495 11.18 -9.75 -0.95
C PRO A 495 9.90 -9.69 -1.79
N HIS A 496 9.85 -10.50 -2.85
CA HIS A 496 8.70 -10.55 -3.76
C HIS A 496 7.42 -11.09 -3.09
N GLY A 497 7.54 -11.87 -2.01
CA GLY A 497 6.42 -12.31 -1.17
C GLY A 497 5.31 -13.09 -1.89
N GLY A 498 5.61 -13.76 -3.00
CA GLY A 498 4.59 -14.44 -3.82
C GLY A 498 3.67 -13.49 -4.60
N GLY A 499 4.03 -12.21 -4.72
CA GLY A 499 3.23 -11.17 -5.39
C GLY A 499 2.94 -9.93 -4.54
N GLY A 500 3.77 -9.65 -3.54
CA GLY A 500 3.65 -8.53 -2.60
C GLY A 500 4.15 -8.91 -1.20
N PRO A 501 4.79 -7.99 -0.46
CA PRO A 501 4.66 -6.54 -0.59
C PRO A 501 5.59 -5.88 -1.61
N GLY A 502 5.35 -4.60 -1.87
CA GLY A 502 6.26 -3.74 -2.60
C GLY A 502 6.34 -2.35 -1.98
N MET A 503 7.30 -1.56 -2.46
CA MET A 503 7.38 -0.11 -2.31
C MET A 503 7.79 0.50 -3.65
N GLY A 504 7.22 1.66 -3.97
CA GLY A 504 7.37 2.37 -5.23
C GLY A 504 7.72 3.84 -5.06
N PRO A 505 8.75 4.21 -4.28
CA PRO A 505 9.09 5.62 -4.07
C PRO A 505 9.37 6.32 -5.40
N ILE A 506 9.04 7.61 -5.47
CA ILE A 506 9.29 8.44 -6.65
C ILE A 506 10.38 9.47 -6.36
N GLY A 507 11.36 9.54 -7.26
CA GLY A 507 12.35 10.61 -7.32
C GLY A 507 11.94 11.63 -8.37
N VAL A 508 12.14 12.91 -8.06
CA VAL A 508 11.75 14.01 -8.94
C VAL A 508 12.84 15.09 -9.03
N LYS A 509 12.87 15.79 -10.16
CA LYS A 509 13.66 17.01 -10.32
C LYS A 509 13.10 18.16 -9.48
N LYS A 510 13.94 19.16 -9.21
CA LYS A 510 13.64 20.29 -8.32
C LYS A 510 12.31 20.99 -8.63
N HIS A 511 11.96 21.17 -9.90
CA HIS A 511 10.71 21.84 -10.29
C HIS A 511 9.44 21.04 -10.01
N LEU A 512 9.55 19.72 -9.80
CA LEU A 512 8.44 18.84 -9.45
C LEU A 512 8.35 18.56 -7.95
N ALA A 513 9.42 18.79 -7.19
CA ALA A 513 9.48 18.54 -5.74
C ALA A 513 8.36 19.21 -4.92
N PRO A 514 7.93 20.46 -5.21
CA PRO A 514 6.81 21.09 -4.49
C PRO A 514 5.52 20.29 -4.52
N PHE A 515 5.28 19.51 -5.58
CA PHE A 515 4.00 18.82 -5.80
C PHE A 515 3.98 17.38 -5.30
N LEU A 516 5.06 16.91 -4.68
CA LEU A 516 5.11 15.57 -4.08
C LEU A 516 3.97 15.35 -3.07
N PRO A 517 3.47 14.11 -2.95
CA PRO A 517 2.29 13.86 -2.12
C PRO A 517 2.57 14.12 -0.65
N SER A 518 1.53 14.60 0.04
CA SER A 518 1.49 14.73 1.50
C SER A 518 0.40 13.81 2.08
N HIS A 519 0.10 13.93 3.36
CA HIS A 519 -0.91 13.11 4.02
C HIS A 519 -1.70 13.94 5.04
N PRO A 520 -3.05 13.77 5.14
CA PRO A 520 -3.90 14.64 5.94
C PRO A 520 -3.71 14.51 7.46
N VAL A 521 -3.18 13.38 7.94
CA VAL A 521 -2.96 13.13 9.38
C VAL A 521 -1.55 13.51 9.83
N VAL A 522 -0.55 13.22 9.01
CA VAL A 522 0.86 13.48 9.30
C VAL A 522 1.45 14.06 8.03
N ALA A 523 1.79 15.34 8.04
CA ALA A 523 2.33 15.99 6.86
C ALA A 523 3.64 15.30 6.42
N THR A 524 3.69 14.89 5.15
CA THR A 524 4.91 14.43 4.49
C THR A 524 5.24 15.37 3.34
N GLY A 525 6.21 14.99 2.52
CA GLY A 525 6.55 15.70 1.30
C GLY A 525 7.81 15.12 0.68
N GLY A 526 8.58 15.99 0.05
CA GLY A 526 9.89 15.65 -0.47
C GLY A 526 10.94 15.38 0.60
N ILE A 527 11.85 14.46 0.28
CA ILE A 527 13.07 14.17 1.04
C ILE A 527 14.26 14.27 0.06
N PRO A 528 15.11 15.30 0.14
CA PRO A 528 14.98 16.50 0.98
C PRO A 528 13.73 17.34 0.70
N ALA A 529 13.29 18.12 1.69
CA ALA A 529 12.11 18.97 1.55
C ALA A 529 12.35 20.12 0.54
N PRO A 530 11.35 20.45 -0.32
CA PRO A 530 11.44 21.60 -1.20
C PRO A 530 11.33 22.92 -0.40
N GLU A 531 11.82 24.01 -1.00
CA GLU A 531 11.72 25.37 -0.43
C GLU A 531 10.26 25.80 -0.21
N GLU A 532 9.39 25.48 -1.17
CA GLU A 532 7.94 25.69 -1.10
C GLU A 532 7.22 24.38 -1.40
N ALA A 533 6.22 24.04 -0.57
CA ALA A 533 5.41 22.83 -0.73
C ALA A 533 3.99 23.18 -1.21
N GLN A 534 3.55 22.49 -2.27
CA GLN A 534 2.22 22.58 -2.87
C GLN A 534 1.72 21.16 -3.21
N PRO A 535 1.55 20.28 -2.20
CA PRO A 535 1.35 18.85 -2.42
C PRO A 535 0.08 18.57 -3.24
N LEU A 536 0.17 17.62 -4.18
CA LEU A 536 -0.97 17.24 -5.04
C LEU A 536 -2.14 16.58 -4.30
N GLY A 537 -1.93 16.18 -3.04
CA GLY A 537 -2.83 15.34 -2.26
C GLY A 537 -2.13 14.09 -1.72
N THR A 538 -2.86 12.98 -1.65
CA THR A 538 -2.43 11.73 -1.00
C THR A 538 -2.63 10.53 -1.93
N ILE A 539 -1.62 9.66 -1.98
CA ILE A 539 -1.56 8.46 -2.84
C ILE A 539 -1.80 7.18 -2.04
N SER A 540 -1.28 7.10 -0.81
CA SER A 540 -1.40 5.91 0.05
C SER A 540 -2.04 6.26 1.38
N ALA A 541 -2.71 5.28 1.99
CA ALA A 541 -3.46 5.46 3.25
C ALA A 541 -2.58 5.76 4.47
N ALA A 542 -1.27 5.47 4.39
CA ALA A 542 -0.28 5.80 5.41
C ALA A 542 0.77 6.75 4.81
N PRO A 543 1.38 7.63 5.63
CA PRO A 543 2.15 8.78 5.12
C PRO A 543 3.41 8.37 4.36
N TRP A 544 4.06 7.27 4.78
CA TRP A 544 5.23 6.66 4.11
C TRP A 544 4.94 5.25 3.58
N GLY A 545 3.69 4.96 3.23
CA GLY A 545 3.29 3.66 2.66
C GLY A 545 3.56 2.50 3.61
N SER A 546 4.27 1.47 3.12
CA SER A 546 4.65 0.29 3.92
C SER A 546 6.00 0.53 4.61
N ALA A 547 6.01 1.36 5.65
CA ALA A 547 7.26 1.81 6.28
C ALA A 547 8.11 0.67 6.86
N LEU A 548 7.49 -0.40 7.35
CA LEU A 548 8.18 -1.55 7.99
C LEU A 548 9.22 -2.24 7.10
N ILE A 549 9.08 -2.16 5.78
CA ILE A 549 9.96 -2.84 4.82
C ILE A 549 11.01 -1.92 4.19
N LEU A 550 10.98 -0.62 4.48
CA LEU A 550 12.04 0.31 4.06
C LEU A 550 13.43 0.03 4.68
N PRO A 551 13.55 -0.46 5.93
CA PRO A 551 14.84 -0.88 6.49
C PRO A 551 15.60 -1.91 5.64
N ILE A 552 14.91 -2.74 4.86
CA ILE A 552 15.53 -3.74 3.98
C ILE A 552 16.40 -3.04 2.93
N SER A 553 15.80 -2.09 2.19
CA SER A 553 16.50 -1.34 1.16
C SER A 553 17.57 -0.41 1.74
N TYR A 554 17.29 0.20 2.89
CA TYR A 554 18.28 1.01 3.61
C TYR A 554 19.52 0.19 3.99
N SER A 555 19.33 -0.99 4.59
CA SER A 555 20.42 -1.88 4.98
C SER A 555 21.21 -2.36 3.78
N TYR A 556 20.55 -2.75 2.68
CA TYR A 556 21.20 -3.13 1.43
C TYR A 556 22.13 -2.02 0.92
N ILE A 557 21.63 -0.79 0.80
CA ILE A 557 22.41 0.34 0.29
C ILE A 557 23.58 0.66 1.23
N ALA A 558 23.33 0.70 2.55
CA ALA A 558 24.33 1.02 3.56
C ALA A 558 25.47 -0.01 3.60
N MET A 559 25.16 -1.31 3.51
CA MET A 559 26.18 -2.37 3.51
C MET A 559 26.95 -2.46 2.21
N MET A 560 26.28 -2.31 1.06
CA MET A 560 26.93 -2.40 -0.25
C MET A 560 27.85 -1.19 -0.49
N GLY A 561 27.41 0.00 -0.09
CA GLY A 561 28.09 1.26 -0.41
C GLY A 561 28.20 1.52 -1.92
N SER A 562 28.80 2.64 -2.29
CA SER A 562 28.94 3.03 -3.71
C SER A 562 29.71 2.00 -4.54
N LYS A 563 30.81 1.47 -3.98
CA LYS A 563 31.60 0.41 -4.62
C LYS A 563 30.76 -0.84 -4.79
N GLY A 564 30.14 -1.41 -3.76
CA GLY A 564 29.36 -2.64 -3.92
C GLY A 564 28.19 -2.49 -4.89
N LEU A 565 27.47 -1.36 -4.85
CA LEU A 565 26.37 -1.08 -5.77
C LEU A 565 26.81 -0.99 -7.25
N THR A 566 28.02 -0.48 -7.50
CA THR A 566 28.62 -0.39 -8.84
C THR A 566 29.31 -1.70 -9.25
N CYS A 567 30.13 -2.26 -8.36
CA CYS A 567 30.96 -3.43 -8.52
C CYS A 567 30.19 -4.74 -8.59
N PHE A 568 28.95 -4.80 -8.08
CA PHE A 568 28.01 -5.87 -8.46
C PHE A 568 27.90 -6.01 -9.98
N LYS A 569 28.33 -5.01 -10.77
CA LYS A 569 28.37 -5.06 -12.24
C LYS A 569 29.78 -5.13 -12.83
N ASP A 570 30.80 -4.59 -12.15
CA ASP A 570 32.16 -4.44 -12.71
C ASP A 570 33.28 -5.26 -12.04
N SER A 571 33.18 -5.69 -10.76
CA SER A 571 34.33 -6.32 -10.07
C SER A 571 34.32 -7.85 -10.03
N HIS A 572 33.28 -8.50 -10.55
CA HIS A 572 33.31 -9.91 -10.89
C HIS A 572 32.92 -10.03 -12.36
N PRO A 573 33.71 -10.71 -13.19
CA PRO A 573 33.41 -10.94 -14.61
C PRO A 573 32.17 -11.81 -14.82
N GLU A 574 31.18 -11.82 -13.93
CA GLU A 574 30.01 -12.70 -13.99
C GLU A 574 28.65 -11.96 -13.95
N CYS A 575 28.52 -10.67 -13.60
CA CYS A 575 27.18 -10.06 -13.43
C CYS A 575 26.65 -9.24 -14.62
N LYS A 576 27.46 -8.39 -15.28
CA LYS A 576 27.18 -7.99 -16.68
C LYS A 576 27.26 -9.23 -17.60
N LEU A 577 28.20 -10.12 -17.26
CA LEU A 577 28.36 -11.39 -17.94
C LEU A 577 27.13 -12.28 -17.80
N TYR A 578 26.42 -12.41 -16.68
CA TYR A 578 25.41 -13.49 -16.58
C TYR A 578 24.31 -13.40 -17.64
N GLY A 579 23.74 -12.21 -17.86
CA GLY A 579 22.76 -11.99 -18.91
C GLY A 579 23.35 -12.21 -20.32
N GLU A 580 24.54 -11.65 -20.57
CA GLU A 580 25.23 -11.76 -21.86
C GLU A 580 25.75 -13.19 -22.14
N THR A 581 26.31 -13.86 -21.15
CA THR A 581 26.79 -15.25 -21.13
C THR A 581 25.64 -16.22 -21.32
N VAL A 582 24.50 -16.03 -20.65
CA VAL A 582 23.30 -16.84 -20.89
C VAL A 582 22.80 -16.61 -22.31
N ARG A 583 22.73 -15.36 -22.77
CA ARG A 583 22.36 -15.03 -24.16
C ARG A 583 23.31 -15.68 -25.16
N GLU A 584 24.62 -15.55 -24.97
CA GLU A 584 25.66 -16.14 -25.83
C GLU A 584 25.54 -17.66 -25.85
N SER A 585 25.39 -18.30 -24.68
CA SER A 585 25.22 -19.75 -24.55
C SER A 585 23.96 -20.26 -25.23
N LEU A 586 22.88 -19.46 -25.25
CA LEU A 586 21.61 -19.81 -25.86
C LEU A 586 21.47 -19.36 -27.31
N SER A 587 22.30 -18.43 -27.78
CA SER A 587 22.15 -17.75 -29.08
C SER A 587 22.11 -18.71 -30.28
N TYR A 588 22.83 -19.84 -30.20
CA TYR A 588 22.82 -20.87 -31.23
C TYR A 588 21.48 -21.61 -31.34
N SER A 589 20.82 -21.85 -30.20
CA SER A 589 19.55 -22.58 -30.13
C SER A 589 18.33 -21.65 -30.16
N PHE A 590 18.49 -20.41 -29.70
CA PHE A 590 17.45 -19.41 -29.55
C PHE A 590 17.95 -18.06 -30.09
N PRO A 591 17.82 -17.80 -31.41
CA PRO A 591 18.39 -16.60 -32.06
C PRO A 591 17.77 -15.26 -31.63
N ARG A 592 16.67 -15.30 -30.87
CA ARG A 592 15.97 -14.13 -30.32
C ARG A 592 16.12 -14.01 -28.80
N CYS A 593 17.09 -14.70 -28.21
CA CYS A 593 17.39 -14.67 -26.78
C CYS A 593 18.16 -13.41 -26.37
#